data_AF-A0AA46KA19-F1
#
_entry.id   AF-A0AA46KA19-F1
#
_cell.length_a   1.000
_cell.length_b   1.000
_cell.length_c   1.000
_cell.angle_alpha   90.00
_cell.angle_beta   90.00
_cell.angle_gamma   90.00
#
_symmetry.space_group_name_H-M   'P 1'
#
loop_
_entity.id
_entity.type
_entity.pdbx_description
1 polymer ?
#
loop_
_entity_poly.entity_id
_entity_poly.type
_entity_poly.pdbx_seq_one_letter_code
_entity_poly.pdbx_strand_id
1 'polypeptide(L)' 'MSYLKSWGSKLGKGLSHVVEAIFSGVFSVAAFGSLFWFDEWWQRILSAAIFLLLVFATIALCGLARGER' A
#
# COMPACT_ATOMS: atom_id res chain seq x y z
N MET A 1 -4.52 -18.93 28.18
CA MET A 1 -3.61 -18.04 27.43
C MET A 1 -3.75 -18.09 25.89
N SER A 2 -4.66 -18.88 25.29
CA SER A 2 -4.72 -19.04 23.81
C SER A 2 -5.67 -18.08 23.08
N TYR A 3 -6.67 -17.51 23.76
CA TYR A 3 -7.68 -16.67 23.12
C TYR A 3 -7.17 -15.26 22.75
N LEU A 4 -6.33 -14.66 23.60
CA LEU A 4 -5.72 -13.34 23.37
C LEU A 4 -4.74 -13.34 22.19
N LYS A 5 -3.97 -14.42 22.00
CA LYS A 5 -3.03 -14.56 20.88
C LYS A 5 -3.75 -14.75 19.54
N SER A 6 -4.88 -15.44 19.56
CA SER A 6 -5.75 -15.63 18.39
C SER A 6 -6.49 -14.34 17.98
N TRP A 7 -6.99 -13.58 18.96
CA TRP A 7 -7.60 -12.28 18.72
C TRP A 7 -6.58 -11.23 18.24
N GLY A 8 -5.38 -11.18 18.81
CA GLY A 8 -4.31 -10.29 18.34
C GLY A 8 -3.84 -10.59 16.92
N SER A 9 -3.81 -11.88 16.52
CA SER A 9 -3.52 -12.29 15.14
C SER A 9 -4.61 -11.90 14.15
N LYS A 10 -5.89 -12.06 14.52
CA LYS A 10 -7.04 -11.64 13.69
C LYS A 10 -7.16 -10.12 13.56
N LEU A 11 -6.97 -9.39 14.66
CA LEU A 11 -6.93 -7.93 14.67
C LEU A 11 -5.71 -7.39 13.91
N GLY A 12 -4.54 -8.02 14.05
CA GLY A 12 -3.33 -7.67 13.30
C GLY A 12 -3.48 -7.89 11.79
N LYS A 13 -4.15 -8.98 11.38
CA LYS A 13 -4.49 -9.20 9.96
C LYS A 13 -5.49 -8.16 9.45
N GLY A 14 -6.56 -7.88 10.21
CA GLY A 14 -7.54 -6.85 9.84
C GLY A 14 -6.94 -5.45 9.72
N LEU A 15 -6.12 -5.04 10.69
CA LEU A 15 -5.36 -3.79 10.66
C LEU A 15 -4.39 -3.75 9.47
N SER A 16 -3.72 -4.85 9.15
CA SER A 16 -2.85 -4.91 7.98
C SER A 16 -3.62 -4.68 6.68
N HIS A 17 -4.85 -5.19 6.54
CA HIS A 17 -5.68 -4.94 5.35
C HIS A 17 -6.16 -3.48 5.27
N VAL A 18 -6.51 -2.88 6.41
CA VAL A 18 -6.92 -1.46 6.47
C VAL A 18 -5.73 -0.55 6.14
N VAL A 19 -4.56 -0.85 6.69
CA VAL A 19 -3.32 -0.12 6.40
C VAL A 19 -2.97 -0.27 4.92
N GLU A 20 -3.01 -1.48 4.37
CA GLU A 20 -2.78 -1.73 2.94
C GLU A 20 -3.75 -0.93 2.06
N ALA A 21 -5.06 -0.93 2.39
CA ALA A 21 -6.07 -0.18 1.65
C ALA A 21 -5.88 1.34 1.74
N ILE A 22 -5.51 1.87 2.91
CA ILE A 22 -5.23 3.30 3.10
C ILE A 22 -3.99 3.71 2.30
N PHE A 23 -2.88 2.97 2.42
CA PHE A 23 -1.66 3.27 1.67
C PHE A 23 -1.88 3.13 0.16
N SER A 24 -2.56 2.07 -0.28
CA SER A 24 -2.99 1.90 -1.67
C SER A 24 -3.79 3.10 -2.15
N GLY A 25 -4.80 3.53 -1.39
CA GLY A 25 -5.63 4.68 -1.74
C GLY A 25 -4.83 5.98 -1.83
N VAL A 26 -3.98 6.27 -0.84
CA VAL A 26 -3.15 7.48 -0.82
C VAL A 26 -2.18 7.50 -2.00
N PHE A 27 -1.51 6.37 -2.29
CA PHE A 27 -0.61 6.28 -3.43
C PHE A 27 -1.34 6.35 -4.78
N SER A 28 -2.56 5.81 -4.89
CA SER A 28 -3.38 5.96 -6.10
C SER A 28 -3.81 7.41 -6.32
N VAL A 29 -4.20 8.13 -5.27
CA VAL A 29 -4.53 9.56 -5.35
C VAL A 29 -3.28 10.38 -5.69
N ALA A 30 -2.13 10.06 -5.10
CA ALA A 30 -0.87 10.71 -5.41
C ALA A 30 -0.40 10.44 -6.85
N ALA A 31 -0.56 9.23 -7.36
CA ALA A 31 -0.29 8.87 -8.76
C ALA A 31 -1.18 9.64 -9.72
N PHE A 32 -2.47 9.79 -9.40
CA PHE A 32 -3.39 10.58 -10.21
C PHE A 32 -3.07 12.07 -10.14
N GLY A 33 -2.77 12.59 -8.94
CA GLY A 33 -2.38 13.99 -8.74
C GLY A 33 -1.08 14.35 -9.46
N SER A 34 -0.11 13.43 -9.51
CA SER A 34 1.18 13.68 -10.17
C SER A 34 1.05 13.88 -11.69
N LEU A 35 -0.01 13.35 -12.31
CA LEU A 35 -0.30 13.59 -13.73
C LEU A 35 -0.63 15.05 -14.03
N PHE A 36 -1.12 15.80 -13.04
CA PHE A 36 -1.50 17.22 -13.20
C PHE A 36 -0.51 18.17 -12.52
N TRP A 37 0.40 17.65 -11.69
CA TRP A 37 1.34 18.46 -10.90
C TRP A 37 2.58 18.91 -11.70
N PHE A 38 3.04 18.08 -12.63
CA PHE A 38 4.24 18.39 -13.43
C PHE A 38 3.85 18.96 -14.79
N ASP A 39 4.58 19.94 -15.31
CA ASP A 39 4.37 20.46 -16.67
C ASP A 39 4.92 19.52 -17.76
N GLU A 40 6.02 18.84 -17.47
CA GLU A 40 6.69 17.95 -18.41
C GLU A 40 6.02 16.57 -18.46
N TRP A 41 5.68 16.12 -19.66
CA TRP A 41 5.00 14.83 -19.89
C TRP A 41 5.80 13.62 -19.38
N TRP A 42 7.13 13.65 -19.47
CA TRP A 42 7.99 12.57 -18.99
C TRP A 42 8.00 12.49 -17.46
N GLN A 43 8.01 13.62 -16.75
CA GLN A 43 7.95 13.67 -15.29
C GLN A 43 6.62 13.14 -14.75
N ARG A 44 5.51 13.39 -15.48
CA ARG A 44 4.19 12.81 -15.16
C ARG A 44 4.21 11.28 -15.21
N ILE A 45 4.75 10.71 -16.28
CA ILE A 45 4.85 9.25 -16.45
C ILE A 45 5.79 8.65 -15.40
N LEU A 46 6.95 9.26 -15.17
CA LEU A 46 7.93 8.76 -14.21
C LEU A 46 7.39 8.77 -12.78
N SER A 47 6.72 9.85 -12.37
CA SER A 47 6.10 9.96 -11.04
C SER A 47 4.96 8.96 -10.85
N ALA A 48 4.07 8.81 -11.84
CA ALA A 48 3.00 7.81 -11.79
C ALA A 48 3.57 6.38 -11.69
N ALA A 49 4.65 6.07 -12.43
CA ALA A 49 5.34 4.78 -12.33
C ALA A 49 5.94 4.53 -10.93
N ILE A 50 6.53 5.56 -10.31
CA ILE A 50 7.09 5.47 -8.94
C ILE A 50 5.97 5.22 -7.92
N PHE A 51 4.85 5.93 -8.01
CA PHE A 51 3.72 5.72 -7.10
C PHE A 51 3.09 4.33 -7.27
N LEU A 52 3.00 3.80 -8.49
CA LEU A 52 2.57 2.43 -8.73
C LEU A 52 3.54 1.40 -8.14
N LEU A 53 4.85 1.63 -8.26
CA LEU A 53 5.86 0.77 -7.63
C LEU A 53 5.74 0.80 -6.10
N LEU A 54 5.44 1.95 -5.50
CA LEU A 54 5.19 2.06 -4.07
C LEU A 54 3.96 1.25 -3.64
N VAL A 55 2.86 1.29 -4.40
CA VAL A 55 1.70 0.42 -4.14
C VAL A 55 2.12 -1.04 -4.14
N PHE A 56 2.84 -1.47 -5.18
CA PHE A 56 3.28 -2.87 -5.30
C PHE A 56 4.21 -3.29 -4.16
N ALA A 57 5.13 -2.42 -3.76
CA ALA A 57 6.01 -2.65 -2.61
C ALA A 57 5.22 -2.76 -1.30
N THR A 58 4.17 -1.96 -1.13
CA THR A 58 3.31 -2.01 0.06
C THR A 58 2.53 -3.32 0.15
N ILE A 59 1.98 -3.78 -0.98
CA ILE A 59 1.29 -5.08 -1.09
C ILE A 59 2.28 -6.21 -0.80
N ALA A 60 3.47 -6.19 -1.41
CA ALA A 60 4.49 -7.22 -1.20
C ALA A 60 4.97 -7.28 0.26
N LEU A 61 5.19 -6.13 0.91
CA LEU A 61 5.55 -6.04 2.32
C LEU A 61 4.42 -6.52 3.23
N CYS A 62 3.16 -6.20 2.91
CA CYS A 62 2.00 -6.71 3.65
C CYS A 62 1.84 -8.24 3.49
N GLY A 63 2.05 -8.78 2.29
CA GLY A 63 2.04 -10.22 2.02
C GLY A 63 3.15 -10.95 2.80
N LEU A 64 4.37 -10.40 2.81
CA LEU A 64 5.47 -10.91 3.62
C LEU A 64 5.17 -10.86 5.12
N ALA A 65 4.63 -9.74 5.62
CA ALA A 65 4.27 -9.57 7.03
C ALA A 65 3.15 -10.51 7.49
N ARG A 66 2.22 -10.88 6.59
CA ARG A 66 1.16 -11.87 6.87
C ARG A 66 1.67 -13.31 6.95
N GLY A 67 2.91 -13.55 6.53
CA GLY A 67 3.48 -14.90 6.50
C GLY A 67 2.74 -15.81 5.53
N GLU A 68 2.17 -15.27 4.44
CA GLU A 68 1.63 -16.05 3.33
C GLU A 68 2.81 -16.73 2.60
N ARG A 69 3.25 -17.87 3.15
CA ARG A 69 3.84 -18.98 2.43
C ARG A 69 2.82 -20.12 2.41
#